data_AF-A0A1Z5K6M3-F1
#
_entry.id   AF-A0A1Z5K6M3-F1
#
_cell.length_a   1.000
_cell.length_b   1.000
_cell.length_c   1.000
_cell.angle_alpha   90.00
_cell.angle_beta   90.00
_cell.angle_gamma   90.00
#
_symmetry.space_group_name_H-M   'P 1'
#
loop_
_entity.id
_entity.type
_entity.pdbx_description
1 polymer ?
#
loop_
_entity_poly.entity_id
_entity_poly.type
_entity_poly.pdbx_seq_one_letter_code
_entity_poly.pdbx_strand_id
1 'polypeptide(L)'
;MLLGGLGLLQTIPLFATLGVERGWFASFQELFSIFITGGPLHFMFHIQTKATYMAQTILVGGAKYRPTGRGFVTQHTPFDEQYRFFASSHLYLGVELAAGLVLMGIYTEAKQYFGRTWSLWLASASFLCSPFWFNPLTFDWNVVVSDYELWVKWMRCPSGGAAKSWSMWWNEETAFYKSIPFTSKLMFCVKSALYLLVAEGIRRSNLFRSDASLNKPIVAVGNVLIFIGALLVLERGFIASERSFPYPVRRTIGIAIFCGLIAGVVTLFIEDSNYVRYALSAYYALGALCQIGLLAGVKLVKHFYMLHDIVCGHLIFIPLFLLAALQLPRLLQTWLLYHNALSADVVVSDILRYARKSQESGGMTDAPDDLLEQISELKKLVQRQEQALTNAGLIARDGSIVSNGVTPVHASSNAPAPTRSAPDSGRSYGRAFSMSGMDVWGTMALGDTQDSTLPRAMVDPLVPSAADQGWSFSQPDTMPPR
;
A
#
# COMPACT_ATOMS: atom_id res chain seq x y z
N MET A 1 1.46 19.25 -8.62
CA MET A 1 0.21 19.56 -9.34
C MET A 1 0.00 18.66 -10.56
N LEU A 2 0.93 18.61 -11.52
CA LEU A 2 0.75 17.83 -12.76
C LEU A 2 0.52 16.34 -12.54
N LEU A 3 1.26 15.66 -11.64
CA LEU A 3 1.15 14.20 -11.49
C LEU A 3 -0.24 13.72 -11.03
N GLY A 4 -0.81 14.36 -10.00
CA GLY A 4 -2.16 14.05 -9.50
C GLY A 4 -3.27 14.49 -10.46
N GLY A 5 -3.10 15.63 -11.15
CA GLY A 5 -4.06 16.12 -12.14
C GLY A 5 -4.11 15.24 -13.39
N LEU A 6 -2.95 14.81 -13.92
CA LEU A 6 -2.86 13.96 -15.10
C LEU A 6 -3.51 12.57 -14.87
N GLY A 7 -3.38 12.01 -13.66
CA GLY A 7 -4.06 10.76 -13.31
C GLY A 7 -5.58 10.85 -13.38
N LEU A 8 -6.15 11.99 -12.97
CA LEU A 8 -7.58 12.25 -13.13
C LEU A 8 -7.97 12.46 -14.60
N LEU A 9 -7.10 13.08 -15.42
CA LEU A 9 -7.37 13.24 -16.85
C LEU A 9 -7.44 11.89 -17.59
N GLN A 10 -6.74 10.86 -17.13
CA GLN A 10 -6.84 9.50 -17.69
C GLN A 10 -8.20 8.83 -17.43
N THR A 11 -9.03 9.37 -16.51
CA THR A 11 -10.40 8.88 -16.31
C THR A 11 -11.40 9.44 -17.33
N ILE A 12 -11.03 10.49 -18.08
CA ILE A 12 -11.94 11.13 -19.05
C ILE A 12 -12.34 10.17 -20.18
N PRO A 13 -11.41 9.42 -20.82
CA PRO A 13 -11.78 8.45 -21.84
C PRO A 13 -12.71 7.35 -21.30
N LEU A 14 -12.48 6.88 -20.08
CA LEU A 14 -13.35 5.90 -19.41
C LEU A 14 -14.75 6.48 -19.19
N PHE A 15 -14.84 7.70 -18.66
CA PHE A 15 -16.11 8.37 -18.42
C PHE A 15 -16.89 8.60 -19.72
N ALA A 16 -16.21 8.99 -20.81
CA ALA A 16 -16.82 9.15 -22.12
C ALA A 16 -17.36 7.82 -22.67
N THR A 17 -16.56 6.75 -22.57
CA THR A 17 -16.93 5.41 -23.04
C THR A 17 -18.14 4.88 -22.28
N LEU A 18 -18.10 4.92 -20.94
CA LEU A 18 -19.23 4.54 -20.10
C LEU A 18 -20.45 5.42 -20.38
N GLY A 19 -20.25 6.72 -20.62
CA GLY A 19 -21.30 7.67 -20.96
C GLY A 19 -22.10 7.26 -22.20
N VAL A 20 -21.40 6.77 -23.23
CA VAL A 20 -22.01 6.26 -24.47
C VAL A 20 -22.65 4.88 -24.25
N GLU A 21 -22.01 3.98 -23.51
CA GLU A 21 -22.47 2.60 -23.35
C GLU A 21 -23.64 2.43 -22.37
N ARG A 22 -23.62 3.15 -21.24
CA ARG A 22 -24.52 2.93 -20.09
C ARG A 22 -25.31 4.18 -19.70
N GLY A 23 -25.05 5.31 -20.34
CA GLY A 23 -25.69 6.60 -20.08
C GLY A 23 -24.96 7.42 -19.01
N TRP A 24 -24.93 8.75 -19.20
CA TRP A 24 -24.13 9.69 -18.39
C TRP A 24 -24.35 9.62 -16.88
N PHE A 25 -25.60 9.37 -16.44
CA PHE A 25 -25.90 9.27 -15.00
C PHE A 25 -25.30 8.01 -14.37
N ALA A 26 -25.41 6.86 -15.05
CA ALA A 26 -24.79 5.61 -14.60
C ALA A 26 -23.27 5.74 -14.55
N SER A 27 -22.67 6.37 -15.57
CA SER A 27 -21.23 6.64 -15.61
C SER A 27 -20.76 7.54 -14.47
N PHE A 28 -21.56 8.54 -14.09
CA PHE A 28 -21.24 9.40 -12.96
C PHE A 28 -21.28 8.64 -11.63
N GLN A 29 -22.28 7.78 -11.44
CA GLN A 29 -22.37 6.90 -10.26
C GLN A 29 -21.19 5.92 -10.20
N GLU A 30 -20.80 5.34 -11.33
CA GLU A 30 -19.65 4.44 -11.43
C GLU A 30 -18.34 5.17 -11.12
N LEU A 31 -18.14 6.36 -11.69
CA LEU A 31 -16.98 7.20 -11.40
C LEU A 31 -16.93 7.56 -9.91
N PHE A 32 -18.05 7.99 -9.33
CA PHE A 32 -18.15 8.31 -7.90
C PHE A 32 -17.81 7.10 -7.01
N SER A 33 -18.27 5.90 -7.39
CA SER A 33 -17.91 4.65 -6.73
C SER A 33 -16.40 4.40 -6.80
N ILE A 34 -15.77 4.57 -7.98
CA ILE A 34 -14.31 4.45 -8.13
C ILE A 34 -13.55 5.41 -7.22
N PHE A 35 -14.05 6.63 -7.02
CA PHE A 35 -13.43 7.59 -6.10
C PHE A 35 -13.55 7.15 -4.63
N ILE A 36 -14.74 6.75 -4.19
CA ILE A 36 -14.98 6.31 -2.80
C ILE A 36 -14.19 5.06 -2.45
N THR A 37 -14.08 4.14 -3.39
CA THR A 37 -13.34 2.87 -3.23
C THR A 37 -11.82 3.05 -3.18
N GLY A 38 -11.31 4.26 -3.40
CA GLY A 38 -9.88 4.58 -3.31
C GLY A 38 -9.12 4.49 -4.62
N GLY A 39 -9.82 4.47 -5.77
CA GLY A 39 -9.21 4.40 -7.12
C GLY A 39 -8.04 5.38 -7.34
N PRO A 40 -8.15 6.67 -6.98
CA PRO A 40 -7.04 7.62 -7.12
C PRO A 40 -5.80 7.26 -6.28
N LEU A 41 -5.99 6.69 -5.09
CA LEU A 41 -4.88 6.25 -4.24
C LEU A 41 -4.18 5.05 -4.87
N HIS A 42 -4.95 4.07 -5.36
CA HIS A 42 -4.42 2.90 -6.05
C HIS A 42 -3.67 3.28 -7.32
N PHE A 43 -4.25 4.16 -8.15
CA PHE A 43 -3.62 4.63 -9.39
C PHE A 43 -2.26 5.27 -9.14
N MET A 44 -2.20 6.22 -8.19
CA MET A 44 -0.96 6.93 -7.88
C MET A 44 0.11 5.98 -7.33
N PHE A 45 -0.29 5.00 -6.52
CA PHE A 45 0.59 3.97 -5.97
C PHE A 45 1.16 3.08 -7.08
N HIS A 46 0.31 2.66 -8.02
CA HIS A 46 0.69 1.83 -9.15
C HIS A 46 1.67 2.54 -10.10
N ILE A 47 1.39 3.81 -10.44
CA ILE A 47 2.29 4.61 -11.27
C ILE A 47 3.65 4.79 -10.60
N GLN A 48 3.69 5.03 -9.28
CA GLN A 48 4.94 5.13 -8.54
C GLN A 48 5.72 3.82 -8.52
N THR A 49 5.04 2.68 -8.40
CA THR A 49 5.63 1.35 -8.50
C THR A 49 6.32 1.17 -9.85
N LYS A 50 5.60 1.43 -10.95
CA LYS A 50 6.15 1.36 -12.32
C LYS A 50 7.33 2.30 -12.51
N ALA A 51 7.19 3.57 -12.08
CA ALA A 51 8.23 4.58 -12.23
C ALA A 51 9.51 4.20 -11.49
N THR A 52 9.41 3.72 -10.24
CA THR A 52 10.57 3.35 -9.42
C THR A 52 11.34 2.19 -10.04
N TYR A 53 10.65 1.10 -10.38
CA TYR A 53 11.32 -0.08 -10.93
C TYR A 53 11.82 0.15 -12.36
N MET A 54 11.10 0.91 -13.18
CA MET A 54 11.60 1.31 -14.50
C MET A 54 12.86 2.18 -14.39
N ALA A 55 12.87 3.16 -13.47
CA ALA A 55 14.07 3.98 -13.22
C ALA A 55 15.24 3.15 -12.71
N GLN A 56 14.99 2.17 -11.82
CA GLN A 56 16.03 1.27 -11.33
C GLN A 56 16.61 0.40 -12.45
N THR A 57 15.77 -0.15 -13.32
CA THR A 57 16.22 -0.94 -14.47
C THR A 57 17.02 -0.09 -15.46
N ILE A 58 16.62 1.15 -15.72
CA ILE A 58 17.37 2.05 -16.62
C ILE A 58 18.72 2.47 -16.01
N LEU A 59 18.75 2.80 -14.71
CA LEU A 59 19.96 3.30 -14.06
C LEU A 59 20.95 2.18 -13.73
N VAL A 60 20.49 1.08 -13.18
CA VAL A 60 21.38 0.05 -12.63
C VAL A 60 21.46 -1.18 -13.53
N GLY A 61 20.41 -1.44 -14.31
CA GLY A 61 20.21 -2.72 -14.97
C GLY A 61 19.75 -3.80 -14.00
N GLY A 62 19.30 -4.92 -14.57
CA GLY A 62 18.80 -6.06 -13.82
C GLY A 62 17.27 -6.09 -13.72
N ALA A 63 16.74 -7.31 -13.72
CA ALA A 63 15.34 -7.60 -13.45
C ALA A 63 15.27 -8.49 -12.21
N LYS A 64 14.53 -8.05 -11.20
CA LYS A 64 14.21 -8.87 -10.02
C LYS A 64 12.78 -9.35 -10.18
N TYR A 65 12.61 -10.63 -10.49
CA TYR A 65 11.27 -11.22 -10.46
C TYR A 65 10.78 -11.27 -9.02
N ARG A 66 9.66 -10.60 -8.75
CA ARG A 66 8.91 -10.76 -7.50
C ARG A 66 7.62 -11.49 -7.87
N PRO A 67 7.36 -12.69 -7.32
CA PRO A 67 6.15 -13.43 -7.65
C PRO A 67 4.94 -12.62 -7.20
N THR A 68 4.12 -12.21 -8.15
CA THR A 68 2.79 -11.67 -7.89
C THR A 68 1.84 -12.87 -7.90
N GLY A 69 1.21 -13.17 -6.76
CA GLY A 69 0.22 -14.25 -6.71
C GLY A 69 -0.88 -14.01 -7.74
N ARG A 70 -1.26 -15.04 -8.51
CA ARG A 70 -2.46 -15.00 -9.35
C ARG A 70 -3.64 -15.50 -8.53
N GLY A 71 -4.53 -14.61 -8.11
CA GLY A 71 -5.72 -14.96 -7.35
C GLY A 71 -6.29 -13.79 -6.56
N PHE A 72 -7.49 -14.00 -6.00
CA PHE A 72 -8.10 -13.05 -5.10
C PHE A 72 -7.30 -12.98 -3.79
N VAL A 73 -6.81 -11.79 -3.43
CA VAL A 73 -6.07 -11.54 -2.18
C VAL A 73 -7.06 -11.64 -1.02
N THR A 74 -7.33 -12.86 -0.58
CA THR A 74 -8.19 -13.18 0.57
C THR A 74 -7.44 -13.11 1.89
N GLN A 75 -6.11 -13.19 1.84
CA GLN A 75 -5.26 -13.32 3.03
C GLN A 75 -4.57 -11.99 3.34
N HIS A 76 -4.56 -11.69 4.63
CA HIS A 76 -3.80 -10.57 5.18
C HIS A 76 -2.30 -10.83 4.99
N THR A 77 -1.63 -9.91 4.31
CA THR A 77 -0.16 -9.86 4.31
C THR A 77 0.30 -9.15 5.58
N PRO A 78 1.28 -9.66 6.32
CA PRO A 78 1.75 -8.98 7.52
C PRO A 78 2.52 -7.70 7.20
N PHE A 79 2.54 -6.77 8.16
CA PHE A 79 3.20 -5.47 8.01
C PHE A 79 4.69 -5.56 7.63
N ASP A 80 5.46 -6.46 8.23
CA ASP A 80 6.90 -6.58 7.96
C ASP A 80 7.16 -6.93 6.48
N GLU A 81 6.27 -7.72 5.88
CA GLU A 81 6.35 -8.09 4.48
C GLU A 81 6.02 -6.91 3.58
N GLN A 82 4.91 -6.20 3.84
CA GLN A 82 4.57 -4.95 3.13
C GLN A 82 5.69 -3.91 3.22
N TYR A 83 6.26 -3.74 4.42
CA TYR A 83 7.35 -2.82 4.65
C TYR A 83 8.56 -3.19 3.79
N ARG A 84 8.96 -4.47 3.76
CA ARG A 84 10.06 -4.97 2.90
C ARG A 84 9.82 -4.78 1.40
N PHE A 85 8.57 -4.77 0.96
CA PHE A 85 8.21 -4.53 -0.45
C PHE A 85 8.23 -3.05 -0.82
N PHE A 86 7.70 -2.18 0.06
CA PHE A 86 7.38 -0.80 -0.30
C PHE A 86 8.23 0.27 0.39
N ALA A 87 9.12 -0.09 1.33
CA ALA A 87 9.95 0.86 2.07
C ALA A 87 10.74 1.81 1.16
N SER A 88 11.61 1.24 0.31
CA SER A 88 12.53 1.99 -0.57
C SER A 88 11.83 2.75 -1.70
N SER A 89 10.66 2.28 -2.14
CA SER A 89 9.94 2.78 -3.33
C SER A 89 8.83 3.78 -3.01
N HIS A 90 8.11 3.59 -1.89
CA HIS A 90 6.92 4.37 -1.55
C HIS A 90 7.01 4.97 -0.16
N LEU A 91 7.26 4.17 0.89
CA LEU A 91 7.08 4.62 2.27
C LEU A 91 8.05 5.75 2.64
N TYR A 92 9.33 5.64 2.29
CA TYR A 92 10.31 6.70 2.55
C TYR A 92 9.91 8.00 1.87
N LEU A 93 9.52 7.92 0.59
CA LEU A 93 9.09 9.07 -0.19
C LEU A 93 7.79 9.67 0.37
N GLY A 94 6.85 8.83 0.82
CA GLY A 94 5.59 9.23 1.43
C GLY A 94 5.78 9.99 2.72
N VAL A 95 6.67 9.51 3.60
CA VAL A 95 7.03 10.16 4.88
C VAL A 95 7.78 11.48 4.61
N GLU A 96 8.76 11.46 3.70
CA GLU A 96 9.53 12.66 3.31
C GLU A 96 8.61 13.74 2.75
N LEU A 97 7.68 13.38 1.86
CA LEU A 97 6.71 14.29 1.27
C LEU A 97 5.71 14.82 2.32
N ALA A 98 5.21 13.96 3.21
CA ALA A 98 4.34 14.37 4.31
C ALA A 98 5.04 15.39 5.22
N ALA A 99 6.29 15.12 5.61
CA ALA A 99 7.07 16.01 6.47
C ALA A 99 7.29 17.38 5.82
N GLY A 100 7.66 17.41 4.53
CA GLY A 100 7.81 18.66 3.78
C GLY A 100 6.51 19.45 3.65
N LEU A 101 5.39 18.76 3.44
CA LEU A 101 4.06 19.38 3.37
C LEU A 101 3.65 19.94 4.73
N VAL A 102 3.81 19.20 5.82
CA VAL A 102 3.52 19.68 7.19
C VAL A 102 4.34 20.92 7.49
N LEU A 103 5.64 20.92 7.19
CA LEU A 103 6.49 22.10 7.38
C LEU A 103 5.93 23.30 6.58
N MET A 104 5.61 23.09 5.31
CA MET A 104 5.03 24.16 4.49
C MET A 104 3.69 24.67 5.07
N GLY A 105 2.85 23.78 5.60
CA GLY A 105 1.58 24.15 6.22
C GLY A 105 1.73 24.97 7.51
N ILE A 106 2.75 24.67 8.32
CA ILE A 106 3.03 25.40 9.58
C ILE A 106 3.50 26.83 9.29
N TYR A 107 4.34 27.03 8.28
CA TYR A 107 5.04 28.30 8.05
C TYR A 107 4.47 29.15 6.91
N THR A 108 3.48 28.65 6.16
CA THR A 108 2.93 29.41 5.04
C THR A 108 1.94 30.49 5.51
N GLU A 109 2.08 31.68 4.95
CA GLU A 109 1.09 32.76 5.09
C GLU A 109 -0.06 32.63 4.06
N ALA A 110 0.02 31.65 3.15
CA ALA A 110 -0.92 31.52 2.06
C ALA A 110 -2.25 30.90 2.53
N LYS A 111 -3.33 31.69 2.46
CA LYS A 111 -4.71 31.25 2.80
C LYS A 111 -5.20 30.03 2.01
N GLN A 112 -4.63 29.72 0.84
CA GLN A 112 -5.02 28.61 -0.03
C GLN A 112 -3.98 27.47 -0.07
N TYR A 113 -3.26 27.23 1.02
CA TYR A 113 -2.24 26.18 1.09
C TYR A 113 -2.75 24.80 0.65
N PHE A 114 -3.85 24.30 1.20
CA PHE A 114 -4.41 23.00 0.85
C PHE A 114 -4.86 22.94 -0.61
N GLY A 115 -5.50 24.01 -1.12
CA GLY A 115 -5.89 24.11 -2.53
C GLY A 115 -4.70 24.07 -3.50
N ARG A 116 -3.50 24.47 -3.06
CA ARG A 116 -2.28 24.42 -3.87
C ARG A 116 -1.52 23.09 -3.75
N THR A 117 -1.65 22.41 -2.60
CA THR A 117 -0.86 21.22 -2.27
C THR A 117 -1.67 19.92 -2.26
N TRP A 118 -2.97 19.95 -2.53
CA TRP A 118 -3.86 18.77 -2.49
C TRP A 118 -3.30 17.57 -3.26
N SER A 119 -2.73 17.81 -4.45
CA SER A 119 -2.17 16.73 -5.29
C SER A 119 -0.94 16.06 -4.66
N LEU A 120 -0.17 16.79 -3.86
CA LEU A 120 1.00 16.26 -3.14
C LEU A 120 0.54 15.50 -1.89
N TRP A 121 -0.48 16.00 -1.20
CA TRP A 121 -1.13 15.27 -0.12
C TRP A 121 -1.74 13.96 -0.60
N LEU A 122 -2.41 13.96 -1.77
CA LEU A 122 -2.94 12.74 -2.38
C LEU A 122 -1.81 11.75 -2.72
N ALA A 123 -0.68 12.23 -3.25
CA ALA A 123 0.47 11.38 -3.53
C ALA A 123 1.07 10.77 -2.25
N SER A 124 1.28 11.60 -1.22
CA SER A 124 1.77 11.13 0.09
C SER A 124 0.81 10.13 0.73
N ALA A 125 -0.49 10.43 0.75
CA ALA A 125 -1.53 9.54 1.25
C ALA A 125 -1.58 8.23 0.46
N SER A 126 -1.44 8.28 -0.87
CA SER A 126 -1.35 7.09 -1.70
C SER A 126 -0.17 6.21 -1.31
N PHE A 127 1.02 6.77 -1.14
CA PHE A 127 2.23 6.01 -0.83
C PHE A 127 2.18 5.39 0.58
N LEU A 128 1.59 6.09 1.54
CA LEU A 128 1.51 5.64 2.93
C LEU A 128 0.31 4.75 3.23
N CYS A 129 -0.85 4.99 2.61
CA CYS A 129 -2.10 4.33 2.98
C CYS A 129 -2.46 3.16 2.06
N SER A 130 -2.13 3.21 0.77
CA SER A 130 -2.52 2.17 -0.19
C SER A 130 -2.11 0.74 0.20
N PRO A 131 -0.86 0.46 0.65
CA PRO A 131 -0.48 -0.92 0.96
C PRO A 131 -1.34 -1.52 2.08
N PHE A 132 -1.86 -0.69 2.98
CA PHE A 132 -2.69 -1.09 4.12
C PHE A 132 -4.19 -1.08 3.80
N TRP A 133 -4.64 -0.08 3.04
CA TRP A 133 -6.05 0.08 2.67
C TRP A 133 -6.53 -1.05 1.75
N PHE A 134 -5.66 -1.54 0.86
CA PHE A 134 -5.97 -2.65 -0.05
C PHE A 134 -5.50 -4.01 0.47
N ASN A 135 -5.03 -4.11 1.72
CA ASN A 135 -4.68 -5.36 2.38
C ASN A 135 -5.80 -5.76 3.36
N PRO A 136 -6.45 -6.94 3.20
CA PRO A 136 -7.57 -7.33 4.05
C PRO A 136 -7.18 -7.40 5.53
N LEU A 137 -8.14 -7.14 6.42
CA LEU A 137 -8.01 -7.21 7.88
C LEU A 137 -6.94 -6.29 8.49
N THR A 138 -6.36 -5.37 7.72
CA THR A 138 -5.26 -4.51 8.22
C THR A 138 -5.69 -3.60 9.36
N PHE A 139 -6.96 -3.20 9.41
CA PHE A 139 -7.49 -2.39 10.51
C PHE A 139 -8.08 -3.22 11.65
N ASP A 140 -7.75 -4.52 11.74
CA ASP A 140 -8.09 -5.34 12.88
C ASP A 140 -7.14 -5.14 14.07
N TRP A 141 -7.68 -4.90 15.27
CA TRP A 141 -6.86 -4.64 16.45
C TRP A 141 -5.87 -5.77 16.75
N ASN A 142 -6.33 -7.03 16.72
CA ASN A 142 -5.48 -8.18 17.03
C ASN A 142 -4.44 -8.39 15.93
N VAL A 143 -4.81 -8.16 14.68
CA VAL A 143 -3.90 -8.24 13.54
C VAL A 143 -2.82 -7.15 13.62
N VAL A 144 -3.19 -5.89 13.88
CA VAL A 144 -2.21 -4.78 14.01
C VAL A 144 -1.24 -5.02 15.16
N VAL A 145 -1.71 -5.53 16.31
CA VAL A 145 -0.85 -5.89 17.44
C VAL A 145 0.12 -7.01 17.04
N SER A 146 -0.38 -8.08 16.41
CA SER A 146 0.45 -9.19 15.91
C SER A 146 1.50 -8.72 14.90
N ASP A 147 1.11 -7.85 13.97
CA ASP A 147 1.99 -7.25 12.96
C ASP A 147 3.08 -6.39 13.59
N TYR A 148 2.75 -5.62 14.63
CA TYR A 148 3.73 -4.84 15.37
C TYR A 148 4.77 -5.73 16.05
N GLU A 149 4.34 -6.81 16.71
CA GLU A 149 5.25 -7.77 17.34
C GLU A 149 6.17 -8.44 16.31
N LEU A 150 5.62 -8.85 15.17
CA LEU A 150 6.38 -9.47 14.09
C LEU A 150 7.40 -8.49 13.48
N TRP A 151 7.00 -7.24 13.25
CA TRP A 151 7.90 -6.20 12.75
C TRP A 151 9.02 -5.87 13.74
N VAL A 152 8.71 -5.71 15.03
CA VAL A 152 9.73 -5.48 16.08
C VAL A 152 10.71 -6.65 16.15
N LYS A 153 10.21 -7.89 16.04
CA LYS A 153 11.05 -9.09 15.99
C LYS A 153 11.98 -9.08 14.77
N TRP A 154 11.44 -8.74 13.60
CA TRP A 154 12.19 -8.64 12.34
C TRP A 154 13.31 -7.57 12.43
N MET A 155 13.02 -6.41 13.03
CA MET A 155 14.00 -5.34 13.25
C MET A 155 15.16 -5.76 14.17
N ARG A 156 14.88 -6.58 15.19
CA ARG A 156 15.87 -6.98 16.20
C ARG A 156 16.67 -8.22 15.82
N CYS A 157 16.17 -9.06 14.91
CA CYS A 157 16.81 -10.32 14.60
C CYS A 157 18.13 -10.08 13.81
N PRO A 158 19.28 -10.62 14.26
CA PRO A 158 20.56 -10.37 13.58
C PRO A 158 20.79 -11.25 12.34
N SER A 159 20.09 -12.39 12.22
CA SER A 159 20.30 -13.39 11.16
C SER A 159 18.99 -14.10 10.75
N GLY A 160 19.04 -14.98 9.74
CA GLY A 160 17.87 -15.78 9.30
C GLY A 160 17.27 -15.41 7.95
N GLY A 161 17.99 -14.64 7.11
CA GLY A 161 17.55 -14.19 5.78
C GLY A 161 16.71 -12.90 5.82
N ALA A 162 16.47 -12.29 4.66
CA ALA A 162 15.74 -11.02 4.57
C ALA A 162 14.32 -11.04 5.16
N ALA A 163 13.65 -12.19 5.10
CA ALA A 163 12.31 -12.33 5.68
C ALA A 163 12.29 -12.30 7.21
N LYS A 164 13.40 -12.67 7.88
CA LYS A 164 13.46 -12.75 9.34
C LYS A 164 14.28 -11.65 9.98
N SER A 165 15.16 -11.00 9.22
CA SER A 165 16.10 -10.01 9.74
C SER A 165 16.16 -8.76 8.85
N TRP A 166 15.91 -7.60 9.47
CA TRP A 166 16.11 -6.29 8.83
C TRP A 166 17.54 -6.12 8.31
N SER A 167 18.54 -6.57 9.08
CA SER A 167 19.95 -6.47 8.72
C SER A 167 20.28 -7.19 7.41
N MET A 168 19.68 -8.36 7.18
CA MET A 168 19.84 -9.14 5.95
C MET A 168 19.04 -8.53 4.80
N TRP A 169 17.81 -8.12 5.05
CA TRP A 169 16.98 -7.42 4.05
C TRP A 169 17.67 -6.15 3.55
N TRP A 170 18.20 -5.32 4.46
CA TRP A 170 18.97 -4.13 4.10
C TRP A 170 20.16 -4.44 3.19
N ASN A 171 20.90 -5.52 3.50
CA ASN A 171 22.05 -5.92 2.68
C ASN A 171 21.61 -6.38 1.29
N GLU A 172 20.49 -7.09 1.16
CA GLU A 172 19.92 -7.52 -0.12
C GLU A 172 19.36 -6.34 -0.92
N GLU A 173 18.63 -5.44 -0.26
CA GLU A 173 18.02 -4.26 -0.88
C GLU A 173 19.08 -3.27 -1.36
N THR A 174 20.20 -3.13 -0.63
CA THR A 174 21.31 -2.24 -1.03
C THR A 174 22.40 -2.93 -1.85
N ALA A 175 22.27 -4.23 -2.13
CA ALA A 175 23.29 -4.98 -2.86
C ALA A 175 23.61 -4.36 -4.23
N PHE A 176 22.60 -3.84 -4.91
CA PHE A 176 22.74 -3.26 -6.24
C PHE A 176 23.63 -2.01 -6.24
N TYR A 177 23.75 -1.26 -5.12
CA TYR A 177 24.64 -0.08 -5.02
C TYR A 177 26.11 -0.41 -5.27
N LYS A 178 26.51 -1.67 -5.02
CA LYS A 178 27.87 -2.15 -5.25
C LYS A 178 28.18 -2.34 -6.74
N SER A 179 27.18 -2.68 -7.56
CA SER A 179 27.34 -3.02 -8.98
C SER A 179 26.97 -1.88 -9.94
N ILE A 180 26.64 -0.68 -9.44
CA ILE A 180 26.18 0.43 -10.28
C ILE A 180 27.32 1.01 -11.13
N PRO A 181 27.11 1.29 -12.43
CA PRO A 181 28.09 1.98 -13.27
C PRO A 181 28.29 3.45 -12.83
N PHE A 182 29.45 4.03 -13.18
CA PHE A 182 29.81 5.39 -12.75
C PHE A 182 28.79 6.46 -13.16
N THR A 183 28.25 6.39 -14.39
CA THR A 183 27.24 7.33 -14.89
C THR A 183 25.98 7.35 -14.01
N SER A 184 25.54 6.19 -13.54
CA SER A 184 24.35 6.09 -12.69
C SER A 184 24.64 6.50 -11.26
N LYS A 185 25.88 6.29 -10.77
CA LYS A 185 26.33 6.89 -9.50
C LYS A 185 26.24 8.42 -9.52
N LEU A 186 26.54 9.06 -10.66
CA LEU A 186 26.39 10.52 -10.81
C LEU A 186 24.95 10.98 -10.55
N MET A 187 23.93 10.23 -11.02
CA MET A 187 22.52 10.56 -10.75
C MET A 187 22.18 10.51 -9.25
N PHE A 188 22.73 9.55 -8.51
CA PHE A 188 22.58 9.50 -7.05
C PHE A 188 23.36 10.62 -6.33
N CYS A 189 24.50 11.06 -6.88
CA CYS A 189 25.22 12.24 -6.39
C CYS A 189 24.41 13.52 -6.63
N VAL A 190 23.75 13.67 -7.79
CA VAL A 190 22.84 14.80 -8.06
C VAL A 190 21.69 14.80 -7.06
N LYS A 191 21.07 13.65 -6.78
CA LYS A 191 20.04 13.53 -5.72
C LYS A 191 20.58 13.97 -4.36
N SER A 192 21.80 13.56 -4.01
CA SER A 192 22.44 13.95 -2.74
C SER A 192 22.70 15.47 -2.68
N ALA A 193 23.13 16.06 -3.78
CA ALA A 193 23.31 17.51 -3.88
C ALA A 193 21.97 18.26 -3.74
N LEU A 194 20.89 17.75 -4.34
CA LEU A 194 19.55 18.31 -4.15
C LEU A 194 19.11 18.25 -2.68
N TYR A 195 19.37 17.14 -1.97
CA TYR A 195 19.09 17.05 -0.54
C TYR A 195 19.88 18.07 0.29
N LEU A 196 21.15 18.32 -0.04
CA LEU A 196 21.92 19.39 0.61
C LEU A 196 21.37 20.79 0.30
N LEU A 197 20.95 21.04 -0.94
CA LEU A 197 20.33 22.31 -1.32
C LEU A 197 19.00 22.52 -0.61
N VAL A 198 18.18 21.48 -0.47
CA VAL A 198 16.92 21.53 0.30
C VAL A 198 17.22 21.76 1.78
N ALA A 199 18.18 21.03 2.36
CA ALA A 199 18.59 21.20 3.75
C ALA A 199 19.04 22.64 4.01
N GLU A 200 19.89 23.18 3.15
CA GLU A 200 20.43 24.53 3.28
C GLU A 200 19.37 25.60 3.00
N GLY A 201 18.49 25.37 2.05
CA GLY A 201 17.32 26.20 1.76
C GLY A 201 16.40 26.30 2.97
N ILE A 202 16.03 25.16 3.58
CA ILE A 202 15.24 25.13 4.80
C ILE A 202 15.99 25.83 5.94
N ARG A 203 17.30 25.57 6.10
CA ARG A 203 18.11 26.15 7.19
C ARG A 203 18.31 27.66 7.07
N ARG A 204 18.43 28.23 5.87
CA ARG A 204 18.66 29.68 5.67
C ARG A 204 17.39 30.49 5.41
N SER A 205 16.33 29.88 4.90
CA SER A 205 15.16 30.61 4.44
C SER A 205 14.48 31.40 5.55
N ASN A 206 14.15 32.66 5.29
CA ASN A 206 13.30 33.46 6.17
C ASN A 206 11.81 33.07 6.04
N LEU A 207 11.44 32.29 5.01
CA LEU A 207 10.06 31.81 4.79
C LEU A 207 9.60 30.83 5.87
N PHE A 208 10.53 30.07 6.45
CA PHE A 208 10.26 29.13 7.55
C PHE A 208 10.64 29.71 8.91
N ARG A 209 10.61 31.04 9.03
CA ARG A 209 10.84 31.71 10.30
C ARG A 209 9.49 31.98 10.92
N SER A 210 9.22 31.36 12.06
CA SER A 210 8.05 31.75 12.85
C SER A 210 8.44 33.03 13.59
N ASP A 211 7.70 34.12 13.38
CA ASP A 211 7.73 35.30 14.26
C ASP A 211 7.12 35.01 15.65
N ALA A 212 7.02 33.73 16.01
CA ALA A 212 6.47 33.21 17.26
C ALA A 212 7.43 33.39 18.45
N SER A 213 7.87 34.63 18.67
CA SER A 213 8.07 35.17 20.01
C SER A 213 6.73 35.49 20.72
N LEU A 214 5.63 34.89 20.25
CA LEU A 214 4.29 35.02 20.82
C LEU A 214 4.27 34.59 22.29
N ASN A 215 5.15 33.68 22.69
CA ASN A 215 5.54 33.49 24.08
C ASN A 215 7.02 33.83 24.22
N LYS A 216 7.36 34.68 25.20
CA LYS A 216 8.74 34.73 25.69
C LYS A 216 9.07 33.32 26.21
N PRO A 217 10.19 32.70 25.80
CA PRO A 217 10.49 31.35 26.22
C PRO A 217 10.55 31.32 27.75
N ILE A 218 9.75 30.46 28.37
CA ILE A 218 9.68 30.37 29.84
C ILE A 218 10.96 29.70 30.33
N VAL A 219 11.44 28.71 29.57
CA VAL A 219 12.71 28.03 29.80
C VAL A 219 13.71 28.42 28.71
N ALA A 220 14.88 28.90 29.12
CA ALA A 220 15.97 29.16 28.19
C ALA A 220 16.34 27.85 27.47
N VAL A 221 16.34 27.89 26.14
CA VAL A 221 16.57 26.71 25.29
C VAL A 221 17.89 25.99 25.61
N GLY A 222 18.93 26.74 25.99
CA GLY A 222 20.20 26.17 26.45
C GLY A 222 20.03 25.23 27.64
N ASN A 223 19.13 25.54 28.58
CA ASN A 223 18.87 24.67 29.73
C ASN A 223 18.18 23.36 29.32
N VAL A 224 17.28 23.42 28.33
CA VAL A 224 16.62 22.22 27.80
C VAL A 224 17.63 21.33 27.06
N LEU A 225 18.55 21.92 26.29
CA LEU A 225 19.64 21.19 25.63
C LEU A 225 20.60 20.55 26.64
N ILE A 226 20.97 21.28 27.70
CA ILE A 226 21.80 20.74 28.80
C ILE A 226 21.05 19.59 29.49
N PHE A 227 19.75 19.73 29.75
CA PHE A 227 18.93 18.69 30.35
C PHE A 227 18.89 17.42 29.48
N ILE A 228 18.66 17.56 28.17
CA ILE A 228 18.70 16.42 27.23
C ILE A 228 20.10 15.79 27.21
N GLY A 229 21.16 16.61 27.14
CA GLY A 229 22.55 16.13 27.17
C GLY A 229 22.86 15.35 28.45
N ALA A 230 22.42 15.85 29.61
CA ALA A 230 22.58 15.17 30.89
C ALA A 230 21.84 13.83 30.94
N LEU A 231 20.61 13.78 30.42
CA LEU A 231 19.84 12.53 30.32
C LEU A 231 20.51 11.51 29.39
N LEU A 232 21.07 11.94 28.26
CA LEU A 232 21.82 11.05 27.35
C LEU A 232 23.11 10.51 28.00
N VAL A 233 23.83 11.34 28.77
CA VAL A 233 25.01 10.88 29.52
C VAL A 233 24.60 9.88 30.62
N LEU A 234 23.50 10.16 31.32
CA LEU A 234 22.95 9.28 32.34
C LEU A 234 22.51 7.95 31.71
N GLU A 235 21.84 7.98 30.56
CA GLU A 235 21.47 6.80 29.78
C GLU A 235 22.70 5.95 29.44
N ARG A 236 23.78 6.57 28.94
CA ARG A 236 25.03 5.87 28.62
C ARG A 236 25.67 5.24 29.85
N GLY A 237 25.71 5.96 30.98
CA GLY A 237 26.21 5.42 32.25
C GLY A 237 25.34 4.28 32.78
N PHE A 238 24.03 4.38 32.59
CA PHE A 238 23.07 3.36 33.00
C PHE A 238 23.18 2.08 32.16
N ILE A 239 23.32 2.19 30.83
CA ILE A 239 23.58 1.05 29.95
C ILE A 239 24.91 0.37 30.33
N ALA A 240 25.94 1.15 30.68
CA ALA A 240 27.22 0.60 31.13
C ALA A 240 27.12 -0.16 32.47
N SER A 241 26.23 0.27 33.37
CA SER A 241 25.98 -0.36 34.68
C SER A 241 24.73 -1.25 34.70
N GLU A 242 24.20 -1.62 33.53
CA GLU A 242 22.90 -2.26 33.39
C GLU A 242 22.80 -3.60 34.14
N ARG A 243 23.93 -4.31 34.25
CA ARG A 243 24.02 -5.62 34.93
C ARG A 243 23.97 -5.53 36.46
N SER A 244 24.12 -4.33 37.04
CA SER A 244 24.20 -4.13 38.49
C SER A 244 22.83 -4.07 39.18
N PHE A 245 21.75 -3.82 38.42
CA PHE A 245 20.42 -3.57 38.98
C PHE A 245 19.41 -4.69 38.70
N PRO A 246 18.48 -4.98 39.63
CA PRO A 246 17.35 -5.90 39.37
C PRO A 246 16.47 -5.44 38.20
N TYR A 247 15.88 -6.39 37.48
CA TYR A 247 15.04 -6.12 36.29
C TYR A 247 13.97 -5.02 36.49
N PRO A 248 13.18 -5.02 37.59
CA PRO A 248 12.15 -4.00 37.78
C PRO A 248 12.73 -2.59 37.88
N VAL A 249 13.81 -2.43 38.64
CA VAL A 249 14.52 -1.14 38.82
C VAL A 249 15.12 -0.67 37.51
N ARG A 250 15.71 -1.60 36.74
CA ARG A 250 16.26 -1.28 35.43
C ARG A 250 15.16 -0.76 34.48
N ARG A 251 14.02 -1.44 34.45
CA ARG A 251 12.88 -1.06 33.62
C ARG A 251 12.34 0.31 34.02
N THR A 252 12.14 0.58 35.31
CA THR A 252 11.61 1.86 35.78
C THR A 252 12.55 3.03 35.48
N ILE A 253 13.87 2.84 35.69
CA ILE A 253 14.88 3.87 35.37
C ILE A 253 14.91 4.12 33.86
N GLY A 254 14.92 3.06 33.05
CA GLY A 254 14.87 3.19 31.59
C GLY A 254 13.63 3.94 31.09
N ILE A 255 12.45 3.62 31.64
CA ILE A 255 11.20 4.33 31.33
C ILE A 255 11.28 5.80 31.77
N ALA A 256 11.81 6.09 32.96
CA ALA A 256 11.93 7.47 33.45
C ALA A 256 12.87 8.32 32.58
N ILE A 257 14.03 7.78 32.20
CA ILE A 257 14.97 8.45 31.28
C ILE A 257 14.30 8.69 29.93
N PHE A 258 13.61 7.68 29.38
CA PHE A 258 12.91 7.80 28.11
C PHE A 258 11.79 8.86 28.15
N CYS A 259 10.98 8.86 29.20
CA CYS A 259 9.94 9.88 29.40
C CYS A 259 10.55 11.28 29.55
N GLY A 260 11.68 11.39 30.27
CA GLY A 260 12.43 12.64 30.40
C GLY A 260 12.98 13.14 29.07
N LEU A 261 13.52 12.26 28.23
CA LEU A 261 14.00 12.59 26.89
C LEU A 261 12.85 13.07 25.99
N ILE A 262 11.70 12.37 26.00
CA ILE A 262 10.50 12.80 25.27
C ILE A 262 10.04 14.17 25.76
N ALA A 263 9.92 14.36 27.07
CA ALA A 263 9.48 15.64 27.65
C ALA A 263 10.44 16.78 27.29
N GLY A 264 11.76 16.53 27.32
CA GLY A 264 12.77 17.50 26.90
C GLY A 264 12.64 17.87 25.43
N VAL A 265 12.47 16.88 24.55
CA VAL A 265 12.27 17.10 23.10
C VAL A 265 10.97 17.86 22.82
N VAL A 266 9.87 17.51 23.48
CA VAL A 266 8.59 18.22 23.35
C VAL A 266 8.73 19.66 23.83
N THR A 267 9.41 19.88 24.96
CA THR A 267 9.65 21.23 25.50
C THR A 267 10.49 22.07 24.53
N LEU A 268 11.53 21.50 23.89
CA LEU A 268 12.29 22.20 22.84
C LEU A 268 11.39 22.68 21.70
N PHE A 269 10.47 21.84 21.24
CA PHE A 269 9.57 22.18 20.13
C PHE A 269 8.52 23.22 20.51
N ILE A 270 8.05 23.22 21.77
CA ILE A 270 7.10 24.22 22.28
C ILE A 270 7.79 25.58 22.46
N GLU A 271 9.00 25.60 23.01
CA GLU A 271 9.72 26.84 23.33
C GLU A 271 10.27 27.54 22.09
N ASP A 272 10.67 26.79 21.05
CA ASP A 272 11.07 27.38 19.77
C ASP A 272 10.66 26.49 18.59
N SER A 273 9.62 26.93 17.88
CA SER A 273 9.11 26.25 16.70
C SER A 273 10.17 26.11 15.60
N ASN A 274 11.22 26.94 15.56
CA ASN A 274 12.29 26.84 14.57
C ASN A 274 13.09 25.52 14.70
N TYR A 275 13.03 24.81 15.83
CA TYR A 275 13.64 23.48 15.94
C TYR A 275 13.02 22.44 15.01
N VAL A 276 11.73 22.56 14.65
CA VAL A 276 11.09 21.67 13.66
C VAL A 276 11.79 21.82 12.31
N ARG A 277 12.05 23.05 11.91
CA ARG A 277 12.79 23.39 10.68
C ARG A 277 14.24 22.88 10.74
N TYR A 278 14.96 23.10 11.84
CA TYR A 278 16.34 22.64 11.96
C TYR A 278 16.45 21.11 11.99
N ALA A 279 15.52 20.43 12.65
CA ALA A 279 15.44 18.96 12.65
C ALA A 279 15.21 18.42 11.23
N LEU A 280 14.29 19.04 10.46
CA LEU A 280 14.05 18.62 9.09
C LEU A 280 15.24 18.92 8.17
N SER A 281 15.89 20.07 8.32
CA SER A 281 17.12 20.40 7.60
C SER A 281 18.24 19.39 7.91
N ALA A 282 18.43 19.04 9.18
CA ALA A 282 19.41 18.04 9.60
C ALA A 282 19.07 16.65 9.02
N TYR A 283 17.79 16.28 8.95
CA TYR A 283 17.34 15.04 8.30
C TYR A 283 17.75 14.98 6.82
N TYR A 284 17.50 16.03 6.05
CA TYR A 284 17.91 16.10 4.63
C TYR A 284 19.43 16.09 4.46
N ALA A 285 20.16 16.83 5.30
CA ALA A 285 21.62 16.86 5.26
C ALA A 285 22.22 15.48 5.58
N LEU A 286 21.71 14.82 6.63
CA LEU A 286 22.12 13.47 7.01
C LEU A 286 21.75 12.45 5.92
N GLY A 287 20.58 12.59 5.29
CA GLY A 287 20.16 11.77 4.15
C GLY A 287 21.13 11.88 2.97
N ALA A 288 21.61 13.09 2.65
CA ALA A 288 22.62 13.30 1.62
C ALA A 288 23.96 12.63 1.98
N LEU A 289 24.42 12.80 3.22
CA LEU A 289 25.66 12.17 3.71
C LEU A 289 25.55 10.63 3.70
N CYS A 290 24.39 10.09 4.11
CA CYS A 290 24.13 8.66 4.09
C CYS A 290 24.07 8.10 2.66
N GLN A 291 23.50 8.84 1.71
CA GLN A 291 23.46 8.44 0.29
C GLN A 291 24.88 8.40 -0.30
N ILE A 292 25.70 9.42 -0.05
CA ILE A 292 27.10 9.45 -0.50
C ILE A 292 27.90 8.34 0.18
N GLY A 293 27.73 8.16 1.49
CA GLY A 293 28.37 7.08 2.25
C GLY A 293 27.97 5.68 1.76
N LEU A 294 26.72 5.51 1.30
CA LEU A 294 26.24 4.26 0.72
C LEU A 294 26.94 3.97 -0.61
N LEU A 295 27.09 4.98 -1.48
CA LEU A 295 27.84 4.86 -2.74
C LEU A 295 29.32 4.57 -2.52
N ALA A 296 29.89 5.06 -1.42
CA ALA A 296 31.27 4.82 -1.01
C ALA A 296 31.47 3.49 -0.23
N GLY A 297 30.40 2.77 0.12
CA GLY A 297 30.47 1.50 0.85
C GLY A 297 30.76 1.62 2.34
N VAL A 298 30.49 2.77 2.96
CA VAL A 298 30.74 3.02 4.39
C VAL A 298 29.74 2.25 5.25
N LYS A 299 30.24 1.34 6.12
CA LYS A 299 29.40 0.49 6.97
C LYS A 299 28.60 1.26 8.03
N LEU A 300 29.09 2.42 8.48
CA LEU A 300 28.42 3.26 9.48
C LEU A 300 26.99 3.66 9.06
N VAL A 301 26.79 3.88 7.75
CA VAL A 301 25.54 4.29 7.13
C VAL A 301 24.37 3.36 7.49
N LYS A 302 24.64 2.06 7.64
CA LYS A 302 23.64 1.06 8.01
C LYS A 302 22.91 1.42 9.32
N HIS A 303 23.60 1.98 10.31
CA HIS A 303 22.97 2.33 11.58
C HIS A 303 22.00 3.51 11.45
N PHE A 304 22.31 4.48 10.59
CA PHE A 304 21.41 5.60 10.31
C PHE A 304 20.15 5.15 9.58
N TYR A 305 20.27 4.24 8.61
CA TYR A 305 19.10 3.66 7.95
C TYR A 305 18.27 2.78 8.89
N MET A 306 18.90 2.04 9.81
CA MET A 306 18.17 1.29 10.84
C MET A 306 17.33 2.23 11.70
N LEU A 307 17.91 3.36 12.14
CA LEU A 307 17.18 4.37 12.90
C LEU A 307 16.03 4.96 12.07
N HIS A 308 16.29 5.29 10.80
CA HIS A 308 15.28 5.80 9.88
C HIS A 308 14.11 4.82 9.74
N ASP A 309 14.38 3.52 9.54
CA ASP A 309 13.36 2.50 9.42
C ASP A 309 12.56 2.29 10.71
N ILE A 310 13.21 2.38 11.88
CA ILE A 310 12.51 2.35 13.16
C ILE A 310 11.53 3.53 13.23
N VAL A 311 11.98 4.74 12.90
CA VAL A 311 11.14 5.94 12.95
C VAL A 311 9.98 5.84 11.96
N CYS A 312 10.25 5.50 10.69
CA CYS A 312 9.24 5.33 9.65
C CYS A 312 8.21 4.25 10.02
N GLY A 313 8.65 3.09 10.52
CA GLY A 313 7.74 2.04 10.97
C GLY A 313 6.79 2.53 12.08
N HIS A 314 7.31 3.21 13.11
CA HIS A 314 6.47 3.75 14.19
C HIS A 314 5.53 4.85 13.69
N LEU A 315 5.98 5.74 12.80
CA LEU A 315 5.14 6.78 12.20
C LEU A 315 3.94 6.20 11.44
N ILE A 316 4.09 5.01 10.85
CA ILE A 316 3.01 4.31 10.15
C ILE A 316 2.13 3.53 11.15
N PHE A 317 2.71 2.90 12.17
CA PHE A 317 1.93 2.17 13.17
C PHE A 317 1.01 3.08 14.01
N ILE A 318 1.42 4.31 14.32
CA ILE A 318 0.60 5.26 15.09
C ILE A 318 -0.81 5.43 14.47
N PRO A 319 -0.97 5.85 13.19
CA PRO A 319 -2.28 5.94 12.58
C PRO A 319 -2.96 4.58 12.43
N LEU A 320 -2.24 3.48 12.18
CA LEU A 320 -2.86 2.14 12.11
C LEU A 320 -3.53 1.74 13.43
N PHE A 321 -2.86 1.93 14.57
CA PHE A 321 -3.45 1.66 15.89
C PHE A 321 -4.66 2.55 16.17
N LEU A 322 -4.59 3.84 15.83
CA LEU A 322 -5.71 4.77 15.99
C LEU A 322 -6.92 4.34 15.14
N LEU A 323 -6.69 4.00 13.87
CA LEU A 323 -7.72 3.56 12.94
C LEU A 323 -8.32 2.19 13.32
N ALA A 324 -7.50 1.27 13.82
CA ALA A 324 -7.96 -0.02 14.33
C ALA A 324 -8.82 0.14 15.59
N ALA A 325 -8.45 1.06 16.49
CA ALA A 325 -9.25 1.39 17.67
C ALA A 325 -10.61 2.01 17.31
N LEU A 326 -10.67 2.84 16.27
CA LEU A 326 -11.91 3.47 15.79
C LEU A 326 -12.86 2.50 15.07
N GLN A 327 -12.37 1.36 14.57
CA GLN A 327 -13.11 0.30 13.85
C GLN A 327 -13.86 0.73 12.56
N LEU A 328 -14.05 2.02 12.28
CA LEU A 328 -14.71 2.51 11.07
C LEU A 328 -14.01 2.08 9.76
N PRO A 329 -12.68 2.20 9.62
CA PRO A 329 -11.99 1.82 8.38
C PRO A 329 -12.11 0.33 8.08
N ARG A 330 -12.16 -0.51 9.13
CA ARG A 330 -12.36 -1.95 8.98
C ARG A 330 -13.70 -2.26 8.32
N LEU A 331 -14.78 -1.60 8.70
CA LEU A 331 -16.11 -1.83 8.11
C LEU A 331 -16.10 -1.47 6.62
N LEU A 332 -15.53 -0.31 6.29
CA LEU A 332 -15.41 0.15 4.90
C LEU A 332 -14.50 -0.76 4.07
N GLN A 333 -13.35 -1.17 4.61
CA GLN A 333 -12.41 -2.06 3.94
C GLN A 333 -13.02 -3.45 3.70
N THR A 334 -13.73 -3.99 4.69
CA THR A 334 -14.36 -5.31 4.57
C THR A 334 -15.51 -5.25 3.57
N TRP A 335 -16.33 -4.21 3.60
CA TRP A 335 -17.33 -3.98 2.56
C TRP A 335 -16.67 -3.86 1.18
N LEU A 336 -15.65 -3.01 1.04
CA LEU A 336 -14.97 -2.78 -0.24
C LEU A 336 -14.39 -4.06 -0.84
N LEU A 337 -13.61 -4.80 -0.05
CA LEU A 337 -12.88 -5.98 -0.53
C LEU A 337 -13.82 -7.17 -0.71
N TYR A 338 -14.78 -7.39 0.19
CA TYR A 338 -15.58 -8.62 0.16
C TYR A 338 -16.97 -8.45 -0.46
N HIS A 339 -17.54 -7.25 -0.61
CA HIS A 339 -18.90 -7.07 -1.13
C HIS A 339 -19.05 -7.58 -2.56
N ASN A 340 -18.06 -7.36 -3.44
CA ASN A 340 -18.09 -7.88 -4.80
C ASN A 340 -17.78 -9.39 -4.86
N ALA A 341 -16.88 -9.89 -4.02
CA ALA A 341 -16.55 -11.32 -3.97
C ALA A 341 -17.73 -12.16 -3.43
N LEU A 342 -18.37 -11.69 -2.36
CA LEU A 342 -19.50 -12.36 -1.73
C LEU A 342 -20.79 -12.20 -2.56
N SER A 343 -21.03 -11.05 -3.19
CA SER A 343 -22.20 -10.90 -4.08
C SER A 343 -22.04 -11.72 -5.35
N ALA A 344 -20.83 -11.82 -5.92
CA ALA A 344 -20.56 -12.71 -7.04
C ALA A 344 -20.74 -14.19 -6.64
N ASP A 345 -20.30 -14.61 -5.45
CA ASP A 345 -20.47 -15.99 -4.98
C ASP A 345 -21.92 -16.33 -4.64
N VAL A 346 -22.69 -15.39 -4.06
CA VAL A 346 -24.14 -15.53 -3.87
C VAL A 346 -24.83 -15.70 -5.23
N VAL A 347 -24.47 -14.91 -6.24
CA VAL A 347 -25.01 -15.02 -7.60
C VAL A 347 -24.61 -16.35 -8.26
N VAL A 348 -23.36 -16.81 -8.11
CA VAL A 348 -22.93 -18.13 -8.61
C VAL A 348 -23.68 -19.26 -7.90
N SER A 349 -23.86 -19.17 -6.57
CA SER A 349 -24.61 -20.15 -5.79
C SER A 349 -26.10 -20.21 -6.19
N ASP A 350 -26.70 -19.05 -6.49
CA ASP A 350 -28.08 -18.94 -6.96
C ASP A 350 -28.24 -19.44 -8.40
N ILE A 351 -27.27 -19.17 -9.29
CA ILE A 351 -27.21 -19.74 -10.64
C ILE A 351 -27.08 -21.26 -10.58
N LEU A 352 -26.24 -21.80 -9.68
CA LEU A 352 -26.08 -23.24 -9.47
C LEU A 352 -27.34 -23.88 -8.88
N ARG A 353 -28.03 -23.18 -7.97
CA ARG A 353 -29.30 -23.63 -7.39
C ARG A 353 -30.43 -23.61 -8.43
N TYR A 354 -30.44 -22.60 -9.30
CA TYR A 354 -31.34 -22.49 -10.44
C TYR A 354 -31.06 -23.60 -11.47
N ALA A 355 -29.79 -23.85 -11.81
CA ALA A 355 -29.37 -24.90 -12.72
C ALA A 355 -29.74 -26.30 -12.19
N ARG A 356 -29.51 -26.57 -10.90
CA ARG A 356 -29.93 -27.82 -10.24
C ARG A 356 -31.45 -27.99 -10.27
N LYS A 357 -32.19 -26.94 -9.92
CA LYS A 357 -33.66 -26.95 -9.94
C LYS A 357 -34.20 -27.17 -11.35
N SER A 358 -33.53 -26.61 -12.38
CA SER A 358 -33.84 -26.84 -13.79
C SER A 358 -33.57 -28.29 -14.21
N GLN A 359 -32.48 -28.88 -13.72
CA GLN A 359 -32.11 -30.28 -13.97
C GLN A 359 -33.08 -31.27 -13.30
N GLU A 360 -33.53 -30.95 -12.08
CA GLU A 360 -34.56 -31.71 -11.34
C GLU A 360 -35.97 -31.55 -11.95
N SER A 361 -36.26 -30.43 -12.63
CA SER A 361 -37.56 -30.15 -13.26
C SER A 361 -37.77 -30.73 -14.66
N GLY A 362 -36.76 -31.40 -15.23
CA GLY A 362 -36.91 -32.27 -16.40
C GLY A 362 -36.01 -31.95 -17.59
N GLY A 363 -35.18 -32.92 -17.97
CA GLY A 363 -34.77 -33.17 -19.36
C GLY A 363 -33.53 -32.46 -19.88
N MET A 364 -32.33 -32.84 -19.41
CA MET A 364 -31.11 -32.69 -20.22
C MET A 364 -30.18 -33.86 -19.89
N THR A 365 -30.03 -34.78 -20.83
CA THR A 365 -29.30 -36.05 -20.66
C THR A 365 -27.79 -35.96 -20.81
N ASP A 366 -27.20 -34.78 -21.02
CA ASP A 366 -25.74 -34.62 -21.06
C ASP A 366 -25.34 -33.30 -20.39
N ALA A 367 -24.82 -33.37 -19.17
CA ALA A 367 -24.03 -32.28 -18.60
C ALA A 367 -22.55 -32.58 -18.90
N PRO A 368 -21.76 -31.66 -19.48
CA PRO A 368 -20.35 -31.91 -19.74
C PRO A 368 -19.59 -32.04 -18.41
N ASP A 369 -18.92 -33.17 -18.18
CA ASP A 369 -18.17 -33.48 -16.95
C ASP A 369 -17.19 -32.36 -16.54
N ASP A 370 -16.65 -31.61 -17.49
CA ASP A 370 -15.76 -30.46 -17.27
C ASP A 370 -16.40 -29.33 -16.44
N LEU A 371 -17.71 -29.09 -16.60
CA LEU A 371 -18.43 -28.08 -15.81
C LEU A 371 -18.59 -28.54 -14.36
N LEU A 372 -18.86 -29.83 -14.14
CA LEU A 372 -18.97 -30.40 -12.80
C LEU A 372 -17.62 -30.39 -12.08
N GLU A 373 -16.52 -30.62 -12.80
CA GLU A 373 -15.17 -30.56 -12.26
C GLU A 373 -14.77 -29.12 -11.88
N GLN A 374 -15.02 -28.14 -12.75
CA GLN A 374 -14.80 -26.71 -12.43
C GLN A 374 -15.67 -26.23 -11.25
N ILE A 375 -16.91 -26.70 -11.14
CA ILE A 375 -17.80 -26.41 -10.02
C ILE A 375 -17.27 -27.03 -8.71
N SER A 376 -16.67 -28.22 -8.78
CA SER A 376 -16.07 -28.89 -7.63
C SER A 376 -14.82 -28.17 -7.12
N GLU A 377 -14.01 -27.62 -8.03
CA GLU A 377 -12.86 -26.79 -7.70
C GLU A 377 -13.27 -25.46 -7.07
N LEU A 378 -14.29 -24.79 -7.64
CA LEU A 378 -14.85 -23.56 -7.08
C LEU A 378 -15.38 -23.79 -5.65
N LYS A 379 -16.13 -24.88 -5.42
CA LYS A 379 -16.60 -25.27 -4.08
C LYS A 379 -15.48 -25.44 -3.07
N LYS A 380 -14.37 -26.08 -3.46
CA LYS A 380 -13.20 -26.24 -2.57
C LYS A 380 -12.56 -24.90 -2.23
N LEU A 381 -12.57 -23.95 -3.17
CA LEU A 381 -12.05 -22.61 -2.97
C LEU A 381 -12.92 -21.81 -1.98
N VAL A 382 -14.25 -21.89 -2.13
CA VAL A 382 -15.23 -21.28 -1.21
C VAL A 382 -15.12 -21.86 0.20
N GLN A 383 -15.02 -23.19 0.34
CA GLN A 383 -14.84 -23.82 1.66
C GLN A 383 -13.56 -23.39 2.38
N ARG A 384 -12.46 -23.19 1.64
CA ARG A 384 -11.22 -22.65 2.22
C ARG A 384 -11.40 -21.20 2.67
N GLN A 385 -12.19 -20.41 1.94
CA GLN A 385 -12.49 -19.01 2.29
C GLN A 385 -13.38 -18.93 3.53
N GLU A 386 -14.42 -19.75 3.64
CA GLU A 386 -15.27 -19.84 4.83
C GLU A 386 -14.48 -20.31 6.06
N GLN A 387 -13.58 -21.28 5.91
CA GLN A 387 -12.68 -21.69 7.00
C GLN A 387 -11.72 -20.57 7.43
N ALA A 388 -11.17 -19.80 6.48
CA ALA A 388 -10.32 -18.66 6.80
C ALA A 388 -11.08 -17.55 7.54
N LEU A 389 -12.33 -17.28 7.14
CA LEU A 389 -13.22 -16.30 7.79
C LEU A 389 -13.69 -16.77 9.18
N THR A 390 -13.94 -18.07 9.36
CA THR A 390 -14.28 -18.68 10.65
C THR A 390 -13.08 -18.62 11.62
N ASN A 391 -11.88 -18.91 11.12
CA ASN A 391 -10.64 -18.81 11.91
C ASN A 391 -10.30 -17.34 12.25
N ALA A 392 -10.75 -16.39 11.44
CA ALA A 392 -10.65 -14.95 11.71
C ALA A 392 -11.79 -14.41 12.61
N GLY A 393 -12.73 -15.25 13.04
CA GLY A 393 -13.80 -14.90 13.98
C GLY A 393 -14.95 -14.06 13.41
N LEU A 394 -15.10 -14.01 12.08
CA LEU A 394 -16.08 -13.15 11.40
C LEU A 394 -17.41 -13.86 11.09
N ILE A 395 -17.44 -15.20 11.12
CA ILE A 395 -18.62 -16.04 10.85
C ILE A 395 -18.65 -17.16 11.91
N ALA A 396 -19.83 -17.44 12.49
CA ALA A 396 -20.00 -18.56 13.42
C ALA A 396 -19.91 -19.91 12.68
N ARG A 397 -19.59 -21.00 13.38
CA ARG A 397 -19.45 -22.37 12.82
C ARG A 397 -20.65 -22.87 11.98
N ASP A 398 -21.80 -22.23 12.15
CA ASP A 398 -23.06 -22.56 11.48
C ASP A 398 -23.38 -21.61 10.29
N GLY A 399 -22.42 -20.77 9.86
CA GLY A 399 -22.56 -19.89 8.69
C GLY A 399 -23.32 -18.57 8.95
N SER A 400 -23.68 -18.27 10.20
CA SER A 400 -24.35 -17.02 10.57
C SER A 400 -23.35 -15.90 10.88
N ILE A 401 -23.70 -14.67 10.47
CA ILE A 401 -22.98 -13.44 10.82
C ILE A 401 -23.20 -13.16 12.30
N VAL A 402 -22.13 -13.01 13.07
CA VAL A 402 -22.21 -12.67 14.51
C VAL A 402 -22.67 -11.22 14.66
N SER A 403 -23.98 -11.03 14.78
CA SER A 403 -24.61 -9.79 15.22
C SER A 403 -24.52 -9.73 16.75
N ASN A 404 -23.63 -8.87 17.26
CA ASN A 404 -23.69 -8.49 18.67
C ASN A 404 -24.85 -7.50 18.87
N GLY A 405 -25.99 -8.05 19.30
CA GLY A 405 -27.02 -7.34 20.06
C GLY A 405 -28.05 -6.58 19.24
N VAL A 406 -29.23 -7.19 19.07
CA VAL A 406 -30.58 -6.71 19.48
C VAL A 406 -31.58 -7.78 19.04
N THR A 407 -32.40 -8.26 19.98
CA THR A 407 -33.43 -9.29 19.80
C THR A 407 -34.51 -8.88 18.79
N PRO A 408 -34.95 -9.75 17.86
CA PRO A 408 -36.07 -9.45 16.98
C PRO A 408 -37.41 -9.72 17.67
N VAL A 409 -38.28 -8.71 17.67
CA VAL A 409 -39.69 -8.82 18.06
C VAL A 409 -40.46 -9.50 16.93
N HIS A 410 -41.18 -10.57 17.26
CA HIS A 410 -42.12 -11.24 16.37
C HIS A 410 -43.24 -10.28 15.91
N ALA A 411 -43.46 -10.19 14.60
CA ALA A 411 -44.72 -9.72 14.03
C ALA A 411 -45.14 -10.62 12.87
N SER A 412 -46.22 -11.35 13.07
CA SER A 412 -46.95 -12.13 12.07
C SER A 412 -47.83 -11.23 11.22
N SER A 413 -47.84 -11.41 9.90
CA SER A 413 -49.03 -11.08 9.09
C SER A 413 -49.02 -11.79 7.75
N ASN A 414 -50.05 -12.62 7.56
CA ASN A 414 -50.52 -13.23 6.32
C ASN A 414 -50.87 -12.17 5.26
N ALA A 415 -50.46 -12.37 3.99
CA ALA A 415 -51.21 -11.95 2.78
C ALA A 415 -50.62 -12.61 1.51
N PRO A 416 -51.39 -12.77 0.41
CA PRO A 416 -51.29 -13.89 -0.53
C PRO A 416 -50.41 -13.65 -1.77
N ALA A 417 -50.00 -14.74 -2.40
CA ALA A 417 -49.19 -14.78 -3.62
C ALA A 417 -49.97 -14.30 -4.87
N PRO A 418 -49.32 -13.59 -5.82
CA PRO A 418 -49.84 -13.42 -7.17
C PRO A 418 -49.13 -14.31 -8.20
N THR A 419 -50.01 -14.94 -8.97
CA THR A 419 -49.95 -15.62 -10.28
C THR A 419 -48.78 -15.34 -11.23
N ARG A 420 -48.30 -16.44 -11.83
CA ARG A 420 -47.44 -16.55 -13.02
C ARG A 420 -48.07 -15.91 -14.28
N SER A 421 -47.25 -15.19 -15.04
CA SER A 421 -47.40 -14.99 -16.48
C SER A 421 -46.00 -15.02 -17.14
N ALA A 422 -45.77 -15.96 -18.05
CA ALA A 422 -44.59 -16.00 -18.92
C ALA A 422 -44.77 -15.03 -20.10
N PRO A 423 -43.67 -14.51 -20.66
CA PRO A 423 -43.45 -14.77 -22.09
C PRO A 423 -41.98 -15.11 -22.46
N ASP A 424 -41.87 -15.91 -23.53
CA ASP A 424 -40.79 -16.03 -24.53
C ASP A 424 -40.08 -14.68 -24.82
N SER A 425 -38.82 -14.54 -25.24
CA SER A 425 -37.88 -15.40 -25.97
C SER A 425 -36.48 -14.73 -25.97
N GLY A 426 -35.42 -15.52 -26.19
CA GLY A 426 -34.16 -15.10 -26.82
C GLY A 426 -33.33 -13.98 -26.14
N ARG A 427 -32.46 -14.35 -25.19
CA ARG A 427 -31.26 -13.54 -24.87
C ARG A 427 -30.03 -14.42 -24.72
N SER A 428 -29.02 -14.09 -25.52
CA SER A 428 -27.66 -14.60 -25.43
C SER A 428 -27.11 -14.37 -24.01
N TYR A 429 -26.63 -15.43 -23.36
CA TYR A 429 -25.91 -15.31 -22.10
C TYR A 429 -24.57 -14.63 -22.38
N GLY A 430 -24.52 -13.32 -22.11
CA GLY A 430 -23.26 -12.59 -22.04
C GLY A 430 -22.35 -13.21 -20.97
N ARG A 431 -21.08 -13.42 -21.30
CA ARG A 431 -20.03 -13.76 -20.34
C ARG A 431 -20.13 -12.84 -19.13
N ALA A 432 -20.24 -13.42 -17.94
CA ALA A 432 -20.13 -12.68 -16.69
C ALA A 432 -18.71 -12.13 -16.58
N PHE A 433 -18.53 -10.86 -16.91
CA PHE A 433 -17.33 -10.13 -16.53
C PHE A 433 -17.44 -9.83 -15.04
N SER A 434 -16.55 -10.43 -14.24
CA SER A 434 -16.24 -9.94 -12.90
C SER A 434 -15.67 -8.53 -13.07
N MET A 435 -16.52 -7.51 -12.96
CA MET A 435 -16.11 -6.12 -12.97
C MET A 435 -15.85 -5.70 -11.53
N SER A 436 -14.70 -6.11 -10.99
CA SER A 436 -14.15 -5.34 -9.88
C SER A 436 -13.61 -4.04 -10.47
N GLY A 437 -13.86 -2.89 -9.84
CA GLY A 437 -13.30 -1.61 -10.29
C GLY A 437 -11.77 -1.61 -10.38
N MET A 438 -11.08 -2.62 -9.82
CA MET A 438 -9.63 -2.83 -9.92
C MET A 438 -9.21 -3.43 -11.26
N ASP A 439 -10.04 -4.26 -11.91
CA ASP A 439 -9.74 -4.87 -13.21
C ASP A 439 -9.70 -3.83 -14.34
N VAL A 440 -10.56 -2.81 -14.27
CA VAL A 440 -10.62 -1.70 -15.24
C VAL A 440 -9.30 -0.90 -15.27
N TRP A 441 -8.65 -0.74 -14.12
CA TRP A 441 -7.34 -0.09 -14.05
C TRP A 441 -6.19 -1.04 -14.40
N GLY A 442 -6.34 -2.33 -14.10
CA GLY A 442 -5.39 -3.38 -14.51
C GLY A 442 -5.28 -3.52 -16.03
N THR A 443 -6.42 -3.50 -16.74
CA THR A 443 -6.47 -3.59 -18.21
C THR A 443 -5.92 -2.33 -18.88
N MET A 444 -6.24 -1.14 -18.38
CA MET A 444 -5.63 0.12 -18.87
C MET A 444 -4.12 0.19 -18.65
N ALA A 445 -3.61 -0.49 -17.62
CA ALA A 445 -2.19 -0.50 -17.30
C ALA A 445 -1.37 -1.52 -18.12
N LEU A 446 -2.02 -2.50 -18.76
CA LEU A 446 -1.35 -3.57 -19.50
C LEU A 446 -1.50 -3.44 -21.02
N GLY A 447 -2.44 -2.63 -21.51
CA GLY A 447 -2.77 -2.60 -22.94
C GLY A 447 -3.47 -3.89 -23.34
N ASP A 448 -4.50 -3.79 -24.18
CA ASP A 448 -5.23 -4.96 -24.65
C ASP A 448 -4.30 -5.87 -25.46
N THR A 449 -3.97 -7.05 -24.93
CA THR A 449 -3.75 -8.23 -25.76
C THR A 449 -5.05 -9.03 -25.79
N GLN A 450 -6.04 -8.52 -26.53
CA GLN A 450 -7.15 -9.36 -26.97
C GLN A 450 -6.79 -10.02 -28.29
N ASP A 451 -6.77 -11.35 -28.27
CA ASP A 451 -6.80 -12.21 -29.44
C ASP A 451 -7.93 -11.76 -30.37
N SER A 452 -7.56 -11.21 -31.53
CA SER A 452 -8.47 -10.96 -32.63
C SER A 452 -8.88 -12.30 -33.23
N THR A 453 -10.12 -12.73 -32.98
CA THR A 453 -10.77 -13.78 -33.74
C THR A 453 -11.02 -13.29 -35.17
N LEU A 454 -10.12 -13.63 -36.10
CA LEU A 454 -10.34 -13.45 -37.54
C LEU A 454 -11.43 -14.41 -38.05
N PRO A 455 -12.34 -13.98 -38.94
CA PRO A 455 -13.31 -14.87 -39.58
C PRO A 455 -12.64 -15.75 -40.63
N ARG A 456 -13.01 -17.03 -40.62
CA ARG A 456 -12.60 -18.07 -41.58
C ARG A 456 -13.28 -17.80 -42.93
N ALA A 457 -12.49 -17.47 -43.97
CA ALA A 457 -12.93 -17.49 -45.36
C ALA A 457 -11.86 -18.19 -46.23
N MET A 458 -12.35 -18.73 -47.34
CA MET A 458 -11.83 -19.88 -48.09
C MET A 458 -10.43 -19.73 -48.71
N VAL A 459 -9.81 -20.89 -48.92
CA VAL A 459 -8.53 -21.14 -49.59
C VAL A 459 -8.60 -20.78 -51.07
N ASP A 460 -7.59 -20.06 -51.59
CA ASP A 460 -6.89 -20.43 -52.82
C ASP A 460 -5.46 -19.84 -52.86
N PRO A 461 -4.46 -20.54 -53.45
CA PRO A 461 -3.04 -20.21 -53.33
C PRO A 461 -2.55 -19.34 -54.49
N LEU A 462 -1.53 -18.48 -54.28
CA LEU A 462 -0.51 -18.07 -55.29
C LEU A 462 0.48 -17.02 -54.71
N VAL A 463 1.76 -17.42 -54.61
CA VAL A 463 3.05 -16.70 -54.78
C VAL A 463 3.33 -15.36 -54.03
N PRO A 464 4.50 -15.20 -53.35
CA PRO A 464 4.77 -14.07 -52.46
C PRO A 464 5.33 -12.82 -53.15
N SER A 465 4.88 -11.65 -52.72
CA SER A 465 5.49 -10.35 -53.03
C SER A 465 6.20 -9.82 -51.78
N ALA A 466 7.50 -9.59 -51.91
CA ALA A 466 8.42 -9.15 -50.88
C ALA A 466 8.24 -7.66 -50.52
N ALA A 467 7.83 -7.38 -49.29
CA ALA A 467 8.20 -6.17 -48.53
C ALA A 467 7.51 -6.23 -47.16
N ASP A 468 8.19 -6.77 -46.15
CA ASP A 468 8.10 -6.34 -44.73
C ASP A 468 9.05 -7.20 -43.89
N GLN A 469 10.33 -6.82 -43.88
CA GLN A 469 11.35 -7.40 -43.00
C GLN A 469 11.19 -6.81 -41.59
N GLY A 470 10.39 -7.48 -40.75
CA GLY A 470 10.39 -7.34 -39.30
C GLY A 470 11.52 -8.18 -38.67
N TRP A 471 12.14 -7.65 -37.63
CA TRP A 471 13.28 -8.22 -36.91
C TRP A 471 12.95 -9.59 -36.29
N SER A 472 13.69 -10.64 -36.63
CA SER A 472 13.60 -11.96 -35.98
C SER A 472 14.72 -12.15 -34.96
N PHE A 473 14.39 -12.38 -33.69
CA PHE A 473 15.32 -12.92 -32.70
C PHE A 473 15.33 -14.45 -32.82
N SER A 474 16.48 -15.04 -33.13
CA SER A 474 16.69 -16.49 -32.99
C SER A 474 17.01 -16.84 -31.53
N GLN A 475 16.28 -17.81 -31.00
CA GLN A 475 16.50 -18.37 -29.67
C GLN A 475 17.62 -19.44 -29.76
N PRO A 476 18.63 -19.44 -28.88
CA PRO A 476 19.64 -20.49 -28.90
C PRO A 476 19.12 -21.81 -28.29
N ASP A 477 19.41 -22.93 -28.96
CA ASP A 477 18.82 -24.26 -28.72
C ASP A 477 19.27 -24.98 -27.43
N THR A 478 20.11 -24.39 -26.58
CA THR A 478 20.56 -25.06 -25.35
C THR A 478 20.79 -24.08 -24.19
N MET A 479 20.15 -24.34 -23.04
CA MET A 479 20.50 -23.69 -21.77
C MET A 479 21.55 -24.52 -21.01
N PRO A 480 22.48 -23.89 -20.29
CA PRO A 480 23.45 -24.60 -19.45
C PRO A 480 22.81 -25.17 -18.17
N PRO A 481 23.33 -26.29 -17.65
CA PRO A 481 22.70 -27.06 -16.57
C PRO A 481 22.81 -26.38 -15.19
N ARG A 482 21.83 -26.69 -14.32
CA ARG A 482 21.62 -26.12 -12.98
C ARG A 482 22.65 -26.54 -11.94
#